data_AF-A0A395CRE5-F1
#
_entry.id   AF-A0A395CRE5-F1
#
_cell.length_a   1.000
_cell.length_b   1.000
_cell.length_c   1.000
_cell.angle_alpha   90.00
_cell.angle_beta   90.00
_cell.angle_gamma   90.00
#
_symmetry.space_group_name_H-M   'P 1'
#
loop_
_entity.id
_entity.type
_entity.pdbx_description
1 polymer ?
#
loop_
_entity_poly.entity_id
_entity_poly.type
_entity_poly.pdbx_seq_one_letter_code
_entity_poly.pdbx_strand_id
1 'polypeptide(L)'
;MRHATSCLVAALVAACFTPIAAAADEGGAAPKYSQDDLLDGSTVAIASQDICGFEVDQNAIRAFVAAKAPDMPWFLFDAQIRGYQRIMPRFSEQEKARHCAKARLLAEAAGWIR
;
A
#
# COMPACT_ATOMS: atom_id res chain seq x y z
N MET A 1 35.59 44.77 42.38
CA MET A 1 34.87 45.95 42.92
C MET A 1 33.54 46.07 42.18
N ARG A 2 32.42 46.24 42.93
CA ARG A 2 31.07 46.72 42.51
C ARG A 2 30.28 45.80 41.56
N HIS A 3 29.24 45.07 41.99
CA HIS A 3 27.86 45.47 42.32
C HIS A 3 27.07 46.19 41.19
N ALA A 4 26.16 45.42 40.60
CA ALA A 4 24.72 45.65 40.37
C ALA A 4 24.19 47.00 39.87
N THR A 5 23.37 46.93 38.80
CA THR A 5 22.00 47.51 38.66
C THR A 5 21.42 46.99 37.34
N SER A 6 20.42 46.11 37.35
CA SER A 6 18.98 46.44 37.37
C SER A 6 18.51 47.27 36.17
N CYS A 7 17.71 46.69 35.28
CA CYS A 7 16.26 46.91 35.25
C CYS A 7 15.58 46.20 34.08
N LEU A 8 14.41 45.63 34.39
CA LEU A 8 13.42 45.08 33.49
C LEU A 8 13.05 46.02 32.35
N VAL A 9 12.82 45.46 31.15
CA VAL A 9 11.63 45.80 30.35
C VAL A 9 11.09 44.52 29.71
N ALA A 10 9.94 44.07 30.20
CA ALA A 10 9.06 43.16 29.48
C ALA A 10 8.14 44.00 28.59
N ALA A 11 8.23 43.80 27.27
CA ALA A 11 7.35 44.36 26.24
C ALA A 11 7.85 43.77 24.90
N LEU A 12 7.09 43.15 24.00
CA LEU A 12 5.66 43.09 23.77
C LEU A 12 5.42 41.76 23.02
N VAL A 13 4.38 41.01 23.42
CA VAL A 13 3.76 39.98 22.59
C VAL A 13 2.76 40.68 21.69
N ALA A 14 2.90 40.58 20.37
CA ALA A 14 1.78 40.49 19.42
C ALA A 14 2.30 40.39 17.97
N ALA A 15 1.88 39.31 17.30
CA ALA A 15 1.34 39.24 15.94
C ALA A 15 2.09 40.02 14.82
N CYS A 16 2.58 39.41 13.74
CA CYS A 16 1.88 38.50 12.84
C CYS A 16 2.91 37.64 12.11
N PHE A 17 3.17 36.42 12.59
CA PHE A 17 3.64 35.38 11.70
C PHE A 17 2.40 34.89 10.95
N THR A 18 2.19 35.43 9.75
CA THR A 18 1.36 34.74 8.76
C THR A 18 1.89 33.32 8.67
N PRO A 19 1.08 32.28 8.95
CA PRO A 19 1.44 30.96 8.49
C PRO A 19 1.44 31.09 6.96
N ILE A 20 2.64 31.09 6.38
CA ILE A 20 2.78 30.83 4.95
C ILE A 20 2.08 29.49 4.79
N ALA A 21 0.92 29.55 4.12
CA ALA A 21 0.11 28.40 3.78
C ALA A 21 1.07 27.33 3.30
N ALA A 22 1.04 26.18 3.98
CA ALA A 22 1.66 24.98 3.48
C ALA A 22 1.23 24.86 2.02
N ALA A 23 2.18 25.06 1.11
CA ALA A 23 1.97 24.69 -0.27
C ALA A 23 1.53 23.23 -0.21
N ALA A 24 0.32 22.98 -0.72
CA ALA A 24 -0.19 21.65 -0.92
C ALA A 24 0.90 20.89 -1.66
N ASP A 25 1.53 19.95 -0.96
CA ASP A 25 2.36 18.95 -1.58
C ASP A 25 1.41 18.08 -2.41
N GLU A 26 1.11 18.53 -3.63
CA GLU A 26 0.53 17.69 -4.68
C GLU A 26 1.57 16.67 -5.21
N GLY A 27 2.64 16.41 -4.44
CA GLY A 27 3.62 15.36 -4.67
C GLY A 27 3.16 14.00 -4.15
N GLY A 28 1.89 13.66 -4.39
CA GLY A 28 1.45 12.29 -4.30
C GLY A 28 2.17 11.49 -5.37
N ALA A 29 3.26 10.80 -5.01
CA ALA A 29 3.92 9.86 -5.91
C ALA A 29 2.85 8.99 -6.58
N ALA A 30 2.84 8.96 -7.92
CA ALA A 30 1.86 8.19 -8.66
C ALA A 30 1.82 6.75 -8.11
N PRO A 31 0.63 6.14 -7.94
CA PRO A 31 0.53 4.78 -7.46
C PRO A 31 1.43 3.86 -8.28
N LYS A 32 2.28 3.08 -7.60
CA LYS A 32 3.24 2.17 -8.25
C LYS A 32 2.57 1.16 -9.19
N TYR A 33 1.31 0.83 -8.94
CA TYR A 33 0.49 -0.08 -9.72
C TYR A 33 -0.78 0.63 -10.17
N SER A 34 -1.18 0.40 -11.43
CA SER A 34 -2.49 0.83 -11.90
C SER A 34 -3.60 -0.01 -11.27
N GLN A 35 -4.85 0.46 -11.35
CA GLN A 35 -5.97 -0.33 -10.84
C GLN A 35 -6.18 -1.62 -11.62
N ASP A 36 -5.86 -1.62 -12.92
CA ASP A 36 -5.91 -2.81 -13.77
C ASP A 36 -4.84 -3.82 -13.34
N ASP A 37 -3.62 -3.37 -13.06
CA ASP A 37 -2.55 -4.24 -12.52
C ASP A 37 -2.96 -4.86 -11.18
N LEU A 38 -3.66 -4.11 -10.33
CA LEU A 38 -4.17 -4.63 -9.06
C LEU A 38 -5.29 -5.65 -9.29
N LEU A 39 -6.20 -5.40 -10.23
CA LEU A 39 -7.27 -6.34 -10.56
C LEU A 39 -6.69 -7.66 -11.07
N ASP A 40 -5.74 -7.61 -11.99
CA ASP A 40 -5.04 -8.79 -12.49
C ASP A 40 -4.21 -9.47 -11.39
N GLY A 41 -3.57 -8.68 -10.53
CA GLY A 41 -2.75 -9.15 -9.42
C GLY A 41 -3.51 -9.76 -8.24
N SER A 42 -4.83 -9.56 -8.17
CA SER A 42 -5.64 -9.97 -7.02
C SER A 42 -5.76 -11.50 -6.86
N THR A 43 -5.96 -12.24 -7.96
CA THR A 43 -6.00 -13.70 -7.95
C THR A 43 -4.62 -14.29 -7.62
N VAL A 44 -3.57 -13.64 -8.14
CA VAL A 44 -2.17 -14.00 -7.89
C VAL A 44 -1.82 -13.79 -6.41
N ALA A 45 -2.22 -12.66 -5.81
CA ALA A 45 -1.97 -12.37 -4.40
C ALA A 45 -2.57 -13.43 -3.48
N ILE A 46 -3.82 -13.85 -3.75
CA ILE A 46 -4.49 -14.92 -2.99
C ILE A 46 -3.78 -16.26 -3.18
N ALA A 47 -3.50 -16.64 -4.43
CA ALA A 47 -2.87 -17.92 -4.76
C ALA A 47 -1.42 -18.05 -4.23
N SER A 48 -0.74 -16.92 -4.01
CA SER A 48 0.67 -16.88 -3.59
C SER A 48 0.88 -17.21 -2.11
N GLN A 49 -0.15 -17.14 -1.27
CA GLN A 49 -0.02 -17.36 0.18
C GLN A 49 0.62 -18.72 0.49
N ASP A 50 0.22 -19.77 -0.25
CA ASP A 50 0.68 -21.15 -0.07
C ASP A 50 2.19 -21.33 -0.31
N ILE A 51 2.80 -20.50 -1.16
CA ILE A 51 4.21 -20.64 -1.56
C ILE A 51 5.11 -19.49 -1.09
N CYS A 52 4.55 -18.36 -0.68
CA CYS A 52 5.30 -17.13 -0.42
C CYS A 52 5.36 -16.70 1.06
N GLY A 53 4.64 -17.37 1.96
CA GLY A 53 4.75 -17.13 3.40
C GLY A 53 4.27 -15.74 3.84
N PHE A 54 3.32 -15.17 3.12
CA PHE A 54 2.55 -14.00 3.55
C PHE A 54 1.05 -14.31 3.46
N GLU A 55 0.25 -13.63 4.27
CA GLU A 55 -1.21 -13.71 4.22
C GLU A 55 -1.77 -12.44 3.59
N VAL A 56 -2.94 -12.56 2.94
CA VAL A 56 -3.66 -11.42 2.39
C VAL A 56 -5.06 -11.28 2.99
N ASP A 57 -5.54 -10.04 3.07
CA ASP A 57 -6.91 -9.72 3.40
C ASP A 57 -7.83 -10.04 2.20
N GLN A 58 -8.34 -11.27 2.20
CA GLN A 58 -9.26 -11.73 1.17
C GLN A 58 -10.56 -10.93 1.11
N ASN A 59 -10.99 -10.28 2.21
CA ASN A 59 -12.19 -9.45 2.21
C ASN A 59 -11.92 -8.12 1.49
N ALA A 60 -10.76 -7.50 1.74
CA ALA A 60 -10.33 -6.31 1.02
C ALA A 60 -10.21 -6.59 -0.48
N ILE A 61 -9.64 -7.74 -0.86
CA ILE A 61 -9.53 -8.15 -2.26
C ILE A 61 -10.92 -8.38 -2.88
N ARG A 62 -11.82 -9.10 -2.20
CA ARG A 62 -13.21 -9.31 -2.66
C ARG A 62 -13.93 -7.98 -2.90
N ALA A 63 -13.82 -7.05 -1.96
CA ALA A 63 -14.43 -5.72 -2.08
C ALA A 63 -13.83 -4.92 -3.26
N PHE A 64 -12.51 -5.00 -3.45
CA PHE A 64 -11.83 -4.36 -4.58
C PHE A 64 -12.30 -4.92 -5.93
N VAL A 65 -12.33 -6.26 -6.08
CA VAL A 65 -12.77 -6.92 -7.31
C VAL A 65 -14.22 -6.58 -7.62
N ALA A 66 -15.12 -6.61 -6.62
CA ALA A 66 -16.52 -6.23 -6.81
C ALA A 66 -16.69 -4.77 -7.28
N ALA A 67 -15.80 -3.87 -6.85
CA ALA A 67 -15.83 -2.47 -7.27
C ALA A 67 -15.24 -2.23 -8.67
N LYS A 68 -14.29 -3.05 -9.12
CA LYS A 68 -13.57 -2.86 -10.40
C LYS A 68 -14.03 -3.74 -11.54
N ALA A 69 -14.57 -4.91 -11.22
CA ALA A 69 -15.13 -5.86 -12.18
C ALA A 69 -16.51 -6.33 -11.68
N PRO A 70 -17.51 -5.43 -11.57
CA PRO A 70 -18.82 -5.76 -11.02
C PRO A 70 -19.55 -6.85 -11.81
N ASP A 71 -19.27 -6.95 -13.12
CA ASP A 71 -19.86 -7.95 -14.01
C ASP A 71 -19.11 -9.29 -13.98
N MET A 72 -17.98 -9.39 -13.27
CA MET A 72 -17.21 -10.63 -13.17
C MET A 72 -17.87 -11.57 -12.15
N PRO A 73 -18.40 -12.73 -12.57
CA PRO A 73 -18.94 -13.71 -11.64
C PRO A 73 -17.82 -14.26 -10.75
N TRP A 74 -18.09 -14.35 -9.44
CA TRP A 74 -17.10 -14.81 -8.46
C TRP A 74 -16.52 -16.20 -8.78
N PHE A 75 -17.31 -17.09 -9.38
CA PHE A 75 -16.83 -18.43 -9.73
C PHE A 75 -15.70 -18.42 -10.78
N LEU A 76 -15.65 -17.43 -11.69
CA LEU A 76 -14.57 -17.27 -12.66
C LEU A 76 -13.29 -16.80 -11.97
N PHE A 77 -13.42 -15.87 -11.02
CA PHE A 77 -12.33 -15.40 -10.19
C PHE A 77 -11.71 -16.54 -9.38
N ASP A 78 -12.55 -17.34 -8.72
CA ASP A 78 -12.12 -18.54 -8.00
C ASP A 78 -11.46 -19.58 -8.94
N ALA A 79 -11.93 -19.69 -10.19
CA ALA A 79 -11.31 -20.56 -11.19
C ALA A 79 -9.88 -20.12 -11.53
N GLN A 80 -9.62 -18.81 -11.62
CA GLN A 80 -8.28 -18.27 -11.84
C GLN A 80 -7.36 -18.55 -10.64
N ILE A 81 -7.83 -18.30 -9.41
CA ILE A 81 -7.07 -18.63 -8.18
C ILE A 81 -6.65 -20.10 -8.19
N ARG A 82 -7.59 -21.02 -8.44
CA ARG A 82 -7.28 -22.46 -8.54
C ARG A 82 -6.32 -22.78 -9.69
N GLY A 83 -6.38 -22.04 -10.79
CA GLY A 83 -5.45 -22.16 -11.91
C GLY A 83 -4.01 -21.88 -11.48
N TYR A 84 -3.82 -20.75 -10.80
CA TYR A 84 -2.52 -20.36 -10.25
C TYR A 84 -2.01 -21.34 -9.20
N GLN A 85 -2.84 -21.76 -8.26
CA GLN A 85 -2.47 -22.74 -7.22
C GLN A 85 -2.03 -24.10 -7.80
N ARG A 86 -2.50 -24.48 -9.00
CA ARG A 86 -2.02 -25.71 -9.68
C ARG A 86 -0.66 -25.55 -10.36
N ILE A 87 -0.30 -24.33 -10.77
CA ILE A 87 0.91 -24.05 -11.56
C ILE A 87 2.07 -23.65 -10.64
N MET A 88 1.81 -22.78 -9.66
CA MET A 88 2.84 -22.20 -8.78
C MET A 88 3.69 -23.23 -8.02
N PRO A 89 3.17 -24.38 -7.55
CA PRO A 89 4.01 -25.40 -6.92
C PRO A 89 5.06 -26.02 -7.85
N ARG A 90 4.94 -25.83 -9.17
CA ARG A 90 5.89 -26.34 -10.17
C ARG A 90 6.99 -25.33 -10.51
N PHE A 91 6.98 -24.14 -9.92
CA PHE A 91 8.04 -23.16 -10.10
C PHE A 91 9.35 -23.71 -9.57
N SER A 92 10.43 -23.48 -10.32
CA SER A 92 11.78 -23.60 -9.77
C SER A 92 11.98 -22.63 -8.61
N GLU A 93 12.99 -22.88 -7.77
CA GLU A 93 13.31 -21.99 -6.64
C GLU A 93 13.55 -20.54 -7.08
N GLN A 94 14.19 -20.33 -8.24
CA GLN A 94 14.40 -18.99 -8.78
C GLN A 94 13.09 -18.32 -9.23
N GLU A 95 12.20 -19.07 -9.88
CA GLU A 95 10.88 -18.55 -10.28
C GLU A 95 10.03 -18.23 -9.07
N LYS A 96 10.01 -19.12 -8.07
CA LYS A 96 9.33 -18.91 -6.80
C LYS A 96 9.83 -17.67 -6.08
N ALA A 97 11.15 -17.47 -5.97
CA ALA A 97 11.72 -16.26 -5.35
C ALA A 97 11.29 -14.97 -6.06
N ARG A 98 11.38 -14.95 -7.41
CA ARG A 98 10.95 -13.78 -8.21
C ARG A 98 9.45 -13.53 -8.08
N HIS A 99 8.66 -14.60 -8.10
CA HIS A 99 7.21 -14.56 -7.97
C HIS A 99 6.81 -13.97 -6.61
N CYS A 100 7.36 -14.52 -5.53
CA CYS A 100 7.03 -14.08 -4.17
C CYS A 100 7.45 -12.65 -3.90
N ALA A 101 8.61 -12.22 -4.39
CA ALA A 101 9.02 -10.81 -4.29
C ALA A 101 8.01 -9.87 -4.98
N LYS A 102 7.56 -10.22 -6.20
CA LYS A 102 6.58 -9.41 -6.94
C LYS A 102 5.20 -9.41 -6.28
N ALA A 103 4.70 -10.59 -5.91
CA ALA A 103 3.38 -10.76 -5.32
C ALA A 103 3.27 -10.03 -3.98
N ARG A 104 4.33 -10.09 -3.15
CA ARG A 104 4.39 -9.37 -1.88
C ARG A 104 4.38 -7.85 -2.08
N LEU A 105 5.22 -7.32 -2.98
CA LEU A 105 5.25 -5.88 -3.27
C LEU A 105 3.91 -5.35 -3.78
N LEU A 106 3.20 -6.14 -4.60
CA LEU A 106 1.87 -5.79 -5.09
C LEU A 106 0.85 -5.78 -3.93
N ALA A 107 0.83 -6.83 -3.11
CA ALA A 107 -0.08 -6.93 -1.98
C ALA A 107 0.19 -5.84 -0.91
N GLU A 108 1.45 -5.48 -0.67
CA GLU A 108 1.83 -4.37 0.21
C GLU A 108 1.33 -3.03 -0.35
N ALA A 109 1.59 -2.76 -1.64
CA ALA A 109 1.15 -1.53 -2.28
C ALA A 109 -0.39 -1.39 -2.35
N ALA A 110 -1.09 -2.51 -2.43
CA ALA A 110 -2.55 -2.56 -2.43
C ALA A 110 -3.17 -2.50 -1.02
N GLY A 111 -2.35 -2.54 0.05
CA GLY A 111 -2.83 -2.60 1.42
C GLY A 111 -3.53 -3.92 1.76
N TRP A 112 -3.15 -5.02 1.11
CA TRP A 112 -3.76 -6.34 1.29
C TRP A 112 -2.98 -7.24 2.23
N ILE A 113 -1.74 -6.93 2.64
CA ILE A 113 -1.02 -7.77 3.61
C ILE A 113 -1.68 -7.70 4.99
N ARG A 114 -1.79 -8.85 5.66
CA ARG A 114 -2.22 -8.97 7.07
C ARG A 114 -1.06 -9.18 8.03
#